data_AF-A0A1J0WHK0-F1
#
_entry.id   AF-A0A1J0WHK0-F1
#
_cell.length_a   1.000
_cell.length_b   1.000
_cell.length_c   1.000
_cell.angle_alpha   90.00
_cell.angle_beta   90.00
_cell.angle_gamma   90.00
#
_symmetry.space_group_name_H-M   'P 1'
#
loop_
_entity.id
_entity.type
_entity.pdbx_description
1 polymer ?
#
loop_
_entity_poly.entity_id
_entity_poly.type
_entity_poly.pdbx_seq_one_letter_code
_entity_poly.pdbx_strand_id
1 'polypeptide(L)'
;MAEIELQPLAPREALEFFRSKGFAPQLQRFDYRDFWREEHARGFVVAKAMRDDVLAEIRSAVDAGLAEGTTLQQFQRDLAPRLRAMGWWGKGIERDPVTGELTEVELGSMRRLKVIFDTNLRTAYAAGQWARLQRTKAFLPYLEYRQVDRETKREEHEPFDGLILPIDHPLWGRIFPPNGWFCACYVRPMNDRMLEREGKRLTTDEEIADLEASPWTNPRTGETGQLLDGLDPSFASNPGQAWLEIDDRHAASALDLPPTHVAADRGYVKELAALRLRDPRNAALVYALDAPPEDPPAGLTRTSADDGQPAPLSEDMRALLDGPGGRNVLIRAEGTSAPFRVDDVTKLLASPALDQVALVYPDGSIFRIGRASEAQADLAARFAYLDRRAQDVAAAWPGRETLSSLELTLVARHALLRALAERGTLSYAAAPSGRIARLLGPAVDLIPLMGGLIDQVI
;
A
#
# COMPACT_ATOMS: atom_id res chain seq x y z
N MET A 1 -13.40 -50.76 -5.39
CA MET A 1 -13.53 -49.29 -5.38
C MET A 1 -12.25 -48.74 -5.97
N ALA A 2 -12.32 -47.87 -6.98
CA ALA A 2 -11.12 -47.19 -7.46
C ALA A 2 -10.55 -46.35 -6.29
N GLU A 3 -9.24 -46.41 -6.10
CA GLU A 3 -8.54 -45.65 -5.08
C GLU A 3 -8.59 -44.17 -5.48
N ILE A 4 -9.31 -43.35 -4.70
CA ILE A 4 -9.39 -41.90 -4.94
C ILE A 4 -8.19 -41.27 -4.26
N GLU A 5 -7.23 -40.82 -5.06
CA GLU A 5 -6.10 -40.02 -4.59
C GLU A 5 -6.52 -38.54 -4.55
N LEU A 6 -6.61 -37.96 -3.36
CA LEU A 6 -6.95 -36.54 -3.17
C LEU A 6 -5.68 -35.70 -3.31
N GLN A 7 -5.64 -34.84 -4.33
CA GLN A 7 -4.55 -33.88 -4.49
C GLN A 7 -4.89 -32.56 -3.78
N PRO A 8 -3.98 -32.04 -2.93
CA PRO A 8 -4.19 -30.75 -2.28
C PRO A 8 -4.18 -29.62 -3.32
N LEU A 9 -5.22 -28.79 -3.29
CA LEU A 9 -5.29 -27.61 -4.14
C LEU A 9 -4.53 -26.45 -3.48
N ALA A 10 -3.54 -25.90 -4.18
CA ALA A 10 -2.79 -24.76 -3.69
C ALA A 10 -3.71 -23.55 -3.45
N PRO A 11 -3.53 -22.80 -2.36
CA PRO A 11 -4.34 -21.62 -2.05
C PRO A 11 -3.90 -20.43 -2.92
N ARG A 12 -4.26 -20.45 -4.20
CA ARG A 12 -3.75 -19.56 -5.25
C ARG A 12 -3.80 -18.08 -4.86
N GLU A 13 -4.93 -17.55 -4.39
CA GLU A 13 -5.01 -16.13 -4.03
C GLU A 13 -4.18 -15.77 -2.80
N ALA A 14 -4.02 -16.69 -1.84
CA ALA A 14 -3.17 -16.45 -0.68
C ALA A 14 -1.69 -16.40 -1.08
N LEU A 15 -1.28 -17.27 -2.01
CA LEU A 15 0.06 -17.26 -2.62
C LEU A 15 0.30 -16.00 -3.45
N GLU A 16 -0.66 -15.60 -4.28
CA GLU A 16 -0.59 -14.36 -5.06
C GLU A 16 -0.39 -13.14 -4.16
N PHE A 17 -1.22 -13.00 -3.11
CA PHE A 17 -1.08 -11.96 -2.10
C PHE A 17 0.27 -12.00 -1.38
N PHE A 18 0.71 -13.17 -0.91
CA PHE A 18 1.96 -13.26 -0.17
C PHE A 18 3.17 -12.92 -1.05
N ARG A 19 3.18 -13.41 -2.30
CA ARG A 19 4.27 -13.19 -3.26
C ARG A 19 4.28 -11.79 -3.85
N SER A 20 3.14 -11.10 -3.90
CA SER A 20 3.10 -9.68 -4.30
C SER A 20 3.80 -8.78 -3.30
N LYS A 21 3.98 -9.21 -2.04
CA LYS A 21 4.69 -8.42 -1.04
C LYS A 21 6.18 -8.27 -1.37
N GLY A 22 6.71 -7.06 -1.19
CA GLY A 22 8.15 -6.83 -1.12
C GLY A 22 8.70 -6.95 0.30
N PHE A 23 9.88 -6.41 0.57
CA PHE A 23 10.48 -6.40 1.90
C PHE A 23 10.30 -5.02 2.53
N ALA A 24 9.85 -4.94 3.78
CA ALA A 24 9.82 -3.64 4.47
C ALA A 24 11.23 -2.99 4.45
N PRO A 25 11.38 -1.66 4.45
CA PRO A 25 12.70 -1.01 4.52
C PRO A 25 13.47 -1.41 5.79
N GLN A 26 14.80 -1.57 5.72
CA GLN A 26 15.60 -2.08 6.86
C GLN A 26 15.36 -1.30 8.16
N LEU A 27 15.29 0.04 8.09
CA LEU A 27 15.07 0.91 9.26
C LEU A 27 13.67 0.79 9.86
N GLN A 28 12.73 0.14 9.18
CA GLN A 28 11.35 -0.10 9.64
C GLN A 28 11.12 -1.56 10.05
N ARG A 29 12.19 -2.33 10.30
CA ARG A 29 12.10 -3.73 10.74
C ARG A 29 12.43 -3.93 12.21
N PHE A 30 12.71 -2.87 12.96
CA PHE A 30 13.18 -3.03 14.33
C PHE A 30 12.04 -3.44 15.27
N ASP A 31 10.89 -2.78 15.18
CA ASP A 31 9.67 -3.08 15.92
C ASP A 31 8.53 -3.42 14.96
N TYR A 32 7.59 -4.25 15.37
CA TYR A 32 6.44 -4.58 14.53
C TYR A 32 5.53 -3.36 14.27
N ARG A 33 5.62 -2.32 15.11
CA ARG A 33 4.88 -1.06 14.97
C ARG A 33 5.56 -0.04 14.05
N ASP A 34 6.79 -0.32 13.59
CA ASP A 34 7.51 0.53 12.61
C ASP A 34 6.90 0.43 11.21
N PHE A 35 6.22 -0.68 10.92
CA PHE A 35 5.57 -0.99 9.66
C PHE A 35 4.10 -1.28 9.96
N TRP A 36 3.17 -0.54 9.36
CA TRP A 36 1.87 -0.31 9.97
C TRP A 36 0.67 -0.60 9.05
N ARG A 37 -0.36 -1.27 9.57
CA ARG A 37 -1.69 -1.47 8.93
C ARG A 37 -1.60 -1.92 7.47
N GLU A 38 -2.05 -1.08 6.52
CA GLU A 38 -2.12 -1.39 5.10
C GLU A 38 -0.71 -1.60 4.49
N GLU A 39 0.35 -1.14 5.15
CA GLU A 39 1.72 -1.43 4.76
C GLU A 39 2.01 -2.94 4.87
N HIS A 40 1.49 -3.64 5.89
CA HIS A 40 1.63 -5.10 6.03
C HIS A 40 0.99 -5.89 4.88
N ALA A 41 0.03 -5.31 4.16
CA ALA A 41 -0.52 -5.93 2.95
C ALA A 41 0.49 -5.93 1.78
N ARG A 42 1.51 -5.07 1.85
CA ARG A 42 2.43 -4.77 0.74
C ARG A 42 3.89 -5.11 1.04
N GLY A 43 4.32 -5.00 2.29
CA GLY A 43 5.65 -5.42 2.73
C GLY A 43 5.60 -6.65 3.63
N PHE A 44 6.57 -7.53 3.42
CA PHE A 44 6.94 -8.59 4.33
C PHE A 44 7.93 -8.04 5.35
N VAL A 45 7.61 -8.21 6.63
CA VAL A 45 8.42 -7.72 7.75
C VAL A 45 8.41 -8.73 8.87
N VAL A 46 9.56 -8.86 9.52
CA VAL A 46 9.70 -9.57 10.78
C VAL A 46 10.52 -8.67 11.69
N ALA A 47 9.96 -8.34 12.86
CA ALA A 47 10.66 -7.49 13.82
C ALA A 47 12.06 -8.05 14.13
N LYS A 48 13.07 -7.18 14.24
CA LYS A 48 14.49 -7.49 14.42
C LYS A 48 15.16 -8.25 13.26
N ALA A 49 14.47 -8.55 12.16
CA ALA A 49 15.12 -9.12 10.96
C ALA A 49 15.68 -7.98 10.09
N MET A 50 16.60 -7.20 10.66
CA MET A 50 17.12 -5.96 10.04
C MET A 50 17.85 -6.25 8.72
N ARG A 51 18.55 -7.38 8.63
CA ARG A 51 19.29 -7.80 7.44
C ARG A 51 18.37 -8.43 6.40
N ASP A 52 18.61 -8.10 5.12
CA ASP A 52 17.83 -8.62 4.00
C ASP A 52 17.93 -10.14 3.83
N ASP A 53 19.11 -10.72 4.07
CA ASP A 53 19.32 -12.17 3.95
C ASP A 53 18.50 -12.97 4.98
N VAL A 54 18.47 -12.51 6.24
CA VAL A 54 17.64 -13.11 7.29
C VAL A 54 16.16 -13.00 6.94
N LEU A 55 15.70 -11.82 6.51
CA LEU A 55 14.30 -11.61 6.18
C LEU A 55 13.87 -12.44 4.96
N ALA A 56 14.72 -12.52 3.94
CA ALA A 56 14.50 -13.34 2.74
C ALA A 56 14.41 -14.83 3.10
N GLU A 57 15.26 -15.33 4.00
CA GLU A 57 15.24 -16.71 4.47
C GLU A 57 13.91 -17.06 5.15
N ILE A 58 13.43 -16.17 6.03
CA ILE A 58 12.14 -16.35 6.71
C ILE A 58 10.99 -16.28 5.69
N ARG A 59 11.01 -15.32 4.76
CA ARG A 59 9.98 -15.19 3.71
C ARG A 59 9.89 -16.45 2.86
N SER A 60 11.03 -17.00 2.45
CA SER A 60 11.11 -18.23 1.66
C SER A 60 10.49 -19.41 2.41
N ALA A 61 10.79 -19.57 3.70
CA ALA A 61 10.19 -20.63 4.51
C ALA A 61 8.66 -20.47 4.69
N VAL A 62 8.16 -19.24 4.75
CA VAL A 62 6.72 -18.96 4.82
C VAL A 62 6.05 -19.23 3.46
N ASP A 63 6.69 -18.87 2.35
CA ASP A 63 6.22 -19.18 0.99
C ASP A 63 6.06 -20.68 0.79
N ALA A 64 7.07 -21.46 1.18
CA ALA A 64 7.01 -22.92 1.17
C ALA A 64 5.86 -23.44 2.06
N GLY A 65 5.66 -22.84 3.24
CA GLY A 65 4.53 -23.16 4.10
C GLY A 65 3.16 -23.00 3.44
N LEU A 66 2.99 -21.95 2.63
CA LEU A 66 1.76 -21.71 1.86
C LEU A 66 1.65 -22.60 0.61
N ALA A 67 2.76 -22.84 -0.09
CA ALA A 67 2.77 -23.55 -1.36
C ALA A 67 2.68 -25.07 -1.19
N GLU A 68 3.31 -25.61 -0.14
CA GLU A 68 3.50 -27.04 0.07
C GLU A 68 2.69 -27.59 1.25
N GLY A 69 2.07 -26.71 2.06
CA GLY A 69 1.29 -27.13 3.23
C GLY A 69 2.16 -27.58 4.42
N THR A 70 3.35 -27.00 4.59
CA THR A 70 4.26 -27.31 5.70
C THR A 70 3.59 -27.10 7.06
N THR A 71 3.83 -28.00 8.02
CA THR A 71 3.36 -27.84 9.41
C THR A 71 4.27 -26.91 10.21
N LEU A 72 3.76 -26.35 11.33
CA LEU A 72 4.59 -25.53 12.23
C LEU A 72 5.84 -26.27 12.73
N GLN A 73 5.73 -27.57 13.01
CA GLN A 73 6.84 -28.39 13.50
C GLN A 73 7.93 -28.52 12.43
N GLN A 74 7.56 -28.78 11.17
CA GLN A 74 8.49 -28.81 10.05
C GLN A 74 9.12 -27.43 9.82
N PHE A 75 8.31 -26.37 9.81
CA PHE A 75 8.79 -24.99 9.68
C PHE A 75 9.86 -24.66 10.74
N GLN A 76 9.59 -24.97 12.01
CA GLN A 76 10.55 -24.75 13.10
C GLN A 76 11.81 -25.60 12.96
N ARG A 77 11.65 -26.90 12.65
CA ARG A 77 12.76 -27.84 12.46
C ARG A 77 13.71 -27.38 11.35
N ASP A 78 13.16 -26.88 10.24
CA ASP A 78 13.93 -26.59 9.03
C ASP A 78 14.50 -25.17 9.03
N LEU A 79 13.78 -24.19 9.59
CA LEU A 79 14.22 -22.79 9.61
C LEU A 79 15.13 -22.45 10.79
N ALA A 80 14.91 -23.01 11.98
CA ALA A 80 15.69 -22.64 13.17
C ALA A 80 17.21 -22.87 13.02
N PRO A 81 17.71 -23.99 12.46
CA PRO A 81 19.14 -24.20 12.27
C PRO A 81 19.78 -23.18 11.32
N ARG A 82 19.06 -22.79 10.26
CA ARG A 82 19.52 -21.81 9.26
C ARG A 82 19.64 -20.42 9.88
N LEU A 83 18.63 -19.98 10.64
CA LEU A 83 18.67 -18.69 11.35
C LEU A 83 19.75 -18.64 12.44
N ARG A 84 20.02 -19.75 13.13
CA ARG A 84 21.18 -19.86 14.04
C ARG A 84 22.50 -19.67 13.32
N ALA A 85 22.68 -20.34 12.18
CA ALA A 85 23.89 -20.21 11.36
C ALA A 85 24.07 -18.76 10.83
N MET A 86 22.98 -18.05 10.56
CA MET A 86 22.99 -16.64 10.18
C MET A 86 23.24 -15.66 11.35
N GLY A 87 23.31 -16.17 12.59
CA GLY A 87 23.48 -15.36 13.80
C GLY A 87 22.19 -14.68 14.30
N TRP A 88 21.02 -15.07 13.78
CA TRP A 88 19.73 -14.51 14.18
C TRP A 88 18.99 -15.46 15.13
N TRP A 89 19.51 -15.67 16.35
CA TRP A 89 18.88 -16.55 17.34
C TRP A 89 19.19 -16.15 18.78
N GLY A 90 18.21 -16.32 19.67
CA GLY A 90 18.34 -16.01 21.09
C GLY A 90 18.29 -14.51 21.38
N LYS A 91 19.04 -14.07 22.39
CA LYS A 91 19.15 -12.65 22.75
C LYS A 91 20.32 -12.02 22.00
N GLY A 92 20.16 -10.76 21.61
CA GLY A 92 21.21 -9.95 20.99
C GLY A 92 21.12 -8.50 21.44
N ILE A 93 22.14 -7.71 21.11
CA ILE A 93 22.10 -6.25 21.27
C ILE A 93 21.91 -5.65 19.88
N GLU A 94 20.87 -4.82 19.72
CA GLU A 94 20.62 -4.06 18.50
C GLU A 94 20.45 -2.58 18.80
N ARG A 95 20.84 -1.74 17.83
CA ARG A 95 20.57 -0.30 17.89
C ARG A 95 19.19 -0.03 17.33
N ASP A 96 18.33 0.61 18.12
CA ASP A 96 17.05 1.11 17.63
C ASP A 96 17.30 2.25 16.64
N PRO A 97 16.83 2.17 15.38
CA PRO A 97 17.04 3.22 14.39
C PRO A 97 16.29 4.52 14.72
N VAL A 98 15.24 4.45 15.55
CA VAL A 98 14.43 5.63 15.94
C VAL A 98 15.06 6.35 17.13
N THR A 99 15.41 5.63 18.19
CA THR A 99 15.97 6.26 19.42
C THR A 99 17.49 6.38 19.38
N GLY A 100 18.17 5.58 18.55
CA GLY A 100 19.63 5.47 18.53
C GLY A 100 20.21 4.66 19.68
N GLU A 101 19.39 4.13 20.60
CA GLU A 101 19.86 3.40 21.78
C GLU A 101 20.22 1.94 21.48
N LEU A 102 21.22 1.40 22.18
CA LEU A 102 21.52 -0.03 22.16
C LEU A 102 20.65 -0.74 23.19
N THR A 103 19.87 -1.72 22.75
CA THR A 103 18.91 -2.45 23.59
C THR A 103 19.11 -3.95 23.46
N GLU A 104 18.89 -4.68 24.55
CA GLU A 104 18.78 -6.14 24.50
C GLU A 104 17.46 -6.53 23.84
N VAL A 105 17.53 -7.31 22.77
CA VAL A 105 16.39 -7.77 21.97
C VAL A 105 16.38 -9.28 21.87
N GLU A 106 15.19 -9.85 21.69
CA GLU A 106 15.04 -11.26 21.30
C GLU A 106 15.04 -11.38 19.77
N LEU A 107 16.07 -12.01 19.21
CA LEU A 107 16.16 -12.45 17.81
C LEU A 107 15.36 -13.76 17.65
N GLY A 108 15.77 -14.73 16.84
CA GLY A 108 15.01 -15.97 16.63
C GLY A 108 14.79 -16.80 17.90
N SER A 109 13.57 -17.32 18.08
CA SER A 109 13.25 -18.34 19.08
C SER A 109 12.12 -19.23 18.56
N MET A 110 11.93 -20.43 19.13
CA MET A 110 10.85 -21.32 18.70
C MET A 110 9.47 -20.67 18.86
N ARG A 111 9.26 -19.93 19.96
CA ARG A 111 8.03 -19.16 20.18
C ARG A 111 7.84 -18.10 19.09
N ARG A 112 8.88 -17.35 18.74
CA ARG A 112 8.81 -16.36 17.66
C ARG A 112 8.56 -16.98 16.29
N LEU A 113 9.18 -18.12 15.98
CA LEU A 113 8.89 -18.85 14.75
C LEU A 113 7.41 -19.26 14.66
N LYS A 114 6.79 -19.65 15.78
CA LYS A 114 5.34 -19.92 15.83
C LYS A 114 4.51 -18.67 15.53
N VAL A 115 4.86 -17.52 16.07
CA VAL A 115 4.19 -16.24 15.78
C VAL A 115 4.33 -15.87 14.31
N ILE A 116 5.55 -15.94 13.76
CA ILE A 116 5.84 -15.61 12.36
C ILE A 116 5.03 -16.50 11.42
N PHE A 117 5.06 -17.81 11.66
CA PHE A 117 4.35 -18.80 10.86
C PHE A 117 2.83 -18.56 10.90
N ASP A 118 2.24 -18.51 12.10
CA ASP A 118 0.78 -18.36 12.26
C ASP A 118 0.28 -17.03 11.69
N THR A 119 0.96 -15.92 11.99
CA THR A 119 0.54 -14.58 11.55
C THR A 119 0.58 -14.47 10.04
N ASN A 120 1.69 -14.85 9.40
CA ASN A 120 1.81 -14.69 7.94
C ASN A 120 0.85 -15.60 7.18
N LEU A 121 0.69 -16.85 7.61
CA LEU A 121 -0.26 -17.76 6.97
C LEU A 121 -1.69 -17.27 7.13
N ARG A 122 -2.13 -16.91 8.35
CA ARG A 122 -3.50 -16.42 8.59
C ARG A 122 -3.82 -15.18 7.78
N THR A 123 -2.92 -14.20 7.78
CA THR A 123 -3.10 -12.96 7.01
C THR A 123 -3.14 -13.24 5.50
N ALA A 124 -2.33 -14.16 4.99
CA ALA A 124 -2.36 -14.54 3.57
C ALA A 124 -3.66 -15.27 3.20
N TYR A 125 -4.11 -16.22 4.02
CA TYR A 125 -5.39 -16.90 3.81
C TYR A 125 -6.58 -15.96 3.91
N ALA A 126 -6.56 -15.00 4.84
CA ALA A 126 -7.57 -13.96 4.98
C ALA A 126 -7.63 -13.06 3.73
N ALA A 127 -6.49 -12.62 3.21
CA ALA A 127 -6.43 -11.84 1.98
C ALA A 127 -6.97 -12.64 0.77
N GLY A 128 -6.60 -13.91 0.66
CA GLY A 128 -7.15 -14.80 -0.37
C GLY A 128 -8.65 -15.04 -0.20
N GLN A 129 -9.15 -15.13 1.05
CA GLN A 129 -10.57 -15.22 1.34
C GLN A 129 -11.29 -13.96 0.87
N TRP A 130 -10.77 -12.77 1.17
CA TRP A 130 -11.35 -11.51 0.70
C TRP A 130 -11.47 -11.45 -0.83
N ALA A 131 -10.43 -11.85 -1.56
CA ALA A 131 -10.48 -11.91 -3.02
C ALA A 131 -11.55 -12.87 -3.55
N ARG A 132 -11.77 -14.00 -2.88
CA ARG A 132 -12.88 -14.90 -3.22
C ARG A 132 -14.23 -14.27 -2.91
N LEU A 133 -14.39 -13.65 -1.74
CA LEU A 133 -15.62 -12.98 -1.32
C LEU A 133 -16.03 -11.90 -2.33
N GLN A 134 -15.09 -11.06 -2.76
CA GLN A 134 -15.33 -10.03 -3.78
C GLN A 134 -15.81 -10.61 -5.11
N ARG A 135 -15.30 -11.77 -5.54
CA ARG A 135 -15.78 -12.43 -6.77
C ARG A 135 -17.15 -13.06 -6.62
N THR A 136 -17.50 -13.51 -5.41
CA THR A 136 -18.77 -14.22 -5.17
C THR A 136 -19.88 -13.33 -4.62
N LYS A 137 -19.62 -12.04 -4.38
CA LYS A 137 -20.55 -11.13 -3.69
C LYS A 137 -21.91 -10.96 -4.39
N ALA A 138 -21.97 -11.20 -5.70
CA ALA A 138 -23.24 -11.21 -6.43
C ALA A 138 -24.20 -12.32 -5.96
N PHE A 139 -23.67 -13.43 -5.41
CA PHE A 139 -24.45 -14.58 -4.93
C PHE A 139 -24.50 -14.68 -3.40
N LEU A 140 -23.46 -14.18 -2.72
CA LEU A 140 -23.33 -14.18 -1.27
C LEU A 140 -22.96 -12.76 -0.82
N PRO A 141 -23.91 -11.80 -0.85
CA PRO A 141 -23.62 -10.38 -0.69
C PRO A 141 -23.30 -9.95 0.74
N TYR A 142 -23.55 -10.78 1.74
CA TYR A 142 -23.34 -10.42 3.15
C TYR A 142 -22.26 -11.29 3.79
N LEU A 143 -21.65 -10.77 4.85
CA LEU A 143 -20.72 -11.48 5.71
C LEU A 143 -21.26 -11.46 7.13
N GLU A 144 -21.23 -12.61 7.79
CA GLU A 144 -21.41 -12.73 9.22
C GLU A 144 -20.04 -12.87 9.89
N TYR A 145 -19.69 -12.00 10.82
CA TYR A 145 -18.50 -12.16 11.65
C TYR A 145 -18.75 -13.26 12.69
N ARG A 146 -17.82 -14.20 12.83
CA ARG A 146 -17.89 -15.29 13.80
C ARG A 146 -16.64 -15.33 14.66
N GLN A 147 -16.83 -15.22 15.97
CA GLN A 147 -15.85 -15.60 16.97
C GLN A 147 -15.89 -17.12 17.16
N VAL A 148 -14.72 -17.75 17.14
CA VAL A 148 -14.61 -19.18 17.47
C VAL A 148 -14.69 -19.37 18.97
N ASP A 149 -15.63 -20.20 19.42
CA ASP A 149 -15.73 -20.59 20.82
C ASP A 149 -14.61 -21.58 21.17
N ARG A 150 -13.64 -21.10 21.95
CA ARG A 150 -12.48 -21.85 22.42
C ARG A 150 -11.97 -21.20 23.70
N GLU A 151 -11.22 -21.95 24.50
CA GLU A 151 -10.63 -21.47 25.76
C GLU A 151 -9.77 -20.20 25.57
N THR A 152 -9.10 -20.06 24.42
CA THR A 152 -8.25 -18.90 24.09
C THR A 152 -8.98 -17.85 23.25
N LYS A 153 -10.31 -17.76 23.35
CA LYS A 153 -11.07 -16.67 22.76
C LYS A 153 -10.81 -15.37 23.53
N ARG A 154 -10.95 -14.24 22.84
CA ARG A 154 -10.79 -12.89 23.40
C ARG A 154 -12.16 -12.30 23.62
N GLU A 155 -12.58 -12.12 24.86
CA GLU A 155 -13.89 -11.55 25.19
C GLU A 155 -14.08 -10.19 24.51
N GLU A 156 -12.99 -9.46 24.28
CA GLU A 156 -13.00 -8.18 23.57
C GLU A 156 -13.44 -8.27 22.10
N HIS A 157 -13.51 -9.47 21.50
CA HIS A 157 -14.08 -9.65 20.16
C HIS A 157 -15.58 -10.02 20.17
N GLU A 158 -16.18 -10.24 21.33
CA GLU A 158 -17.61 -10.58 21.47
C GLU A 158 -18.55 -9.53 20.85
N PRO A 159 -18.29 -8.20 20.94
CA PRO A 159 -19.11 -7.20 20.26
C PRO A 159 -19.19 -7.37 18.74
N PHE A 160 -18.23 -8.08 18.13
CA PHE A 160 -18.24 -8.36 16.70
C PHE A 160 -18.97 -9.68 16.35
N ASP A 161 -19.18 -10.60 17.30
CA ASP A 161 -19.80 -11.89 16.99
C ASP A 161 -21.25 -11.71 16.52
N GLY A 162 -21.58 -12.31 15.38
CA GLY A 162 -22.90 -12.25 14.80
C GLY A 162 -23.21 -10.95 14.05
N LEU A 163 -22.30 -9.99 13.94
CA LEU A 163 -22.49 -8.84 13.04
C LEU A 163 -22.65 -9.34 11.60
N ILE A 164 -23.72 -8.92 10.93
CA ILE A 164 -24.03 -9.27 9.55
C ILE A 164 -24.14 -8.01 8.70
N LEU A 165 -23.20 -7.84 7.77
CA LEU A 165 -23.10 -6.63 6.97
C LEU A 165 -22.89 -6.99 5.49
N PRO A 166 -23.32 -6.13 4.55
CA PRO A 166 -22.88 -6.21 3.16
C PRO A 166 -21.35 -6.33 3.04
N ILE A 167 -20.86 -7.09 2.07
CA ILE A 167 -19.41 -7.28 1.83
C ILE A 167 -18.68 -5.95 1.66
N ASP A 168 -19.32 -4.98 1.01
CA ASP A 168 -18.71 -3.68 0.73
C ASP A 168 -18.90 -2.66 1.87
N HIS A 169 -19.44 -3.08 3.02
CA HIS A 169 -19.59 -2.21 4.19
C HIS A 169 -18.22 -1.79 4.74
N PRO A 170 -17.98 -0.49 5.02
CA PRO A 170 -16.65 0.05 5.36
C PRO A 170 -16.07 -0.54 6.67
N LEU A 171 -16.91 -1.03 7.58
CA LEU A 171 -16.46 -1.66 8.82
C LEU A 171 -15.54 -2.86 8.58
N TRP A 172 -15.73 -3.59 7.47
CA TRP A 172 -14.83 -4.70 7.10
C TRP A 172 -13.40 -4.26 6.86
N GLY A 173 -13.17 -3.00 6.50
CA GLY A 173 -11.82 -2.46 6.41
C GLY A 173 -11.08 -2.41 7.74
N ARG A 174 -11.78 -2.58 8.87
CA ARG A 174 -11.24 -2.48 10.23
C ARG A 174 -11.31 -3.80 11.00
N ILE A 175 -12.42 -4.54 10.89
CA ILE A 175 -12.70 -5.72 11.73
C ILE A 175 -12.49 -7.06 11.02
N PHE A 176 -12.05 -7.08 9.76
CA PHE A 176 -11.92 -8.34 9.01
C PHE A 176 -10.79 -9.21 9.59
N PRO A 177 -11.08 -10.44 10.07
CA PRO A 177 -10.08 -11.27 10.73
C PRO A 177 -8.85 -11.60 9.85
N PRO A 178 -7.67 -11.82 10.45
CA PRO A 178 -7.42 -11.89 11.90
C PRO A 178 -7.33 -10.50 12.56
N ASN A 179 -7.92 -10.37 13.77
CA ASN A 179 -7.96 -9.12 14.55
C ASN A 179 -6.90 -9.05 15.67
N GLY A 180 -5.91 -9.95 15.64
CA GLY A 180 -4.86 -10.03 16.63
C GLY A 180 -4.04 -11.31 16.51
N TRP A 181 -2.92 -11.37 17.23
CA TRP A 181 -2.03 -12.54 17.25
C TRP A 181 -2.78 -13.84 17.56
N PHE A 182 -2.58 -14.91 16.80
CA PHE A 182 -3.28 -16.20 17.00
C PHE A 182 -4.82 -16.10 16.99
N CYS A 183 -5.42 -15.05 16.42
CA CYS A 183 -6.87 -14.93 16.30
C CYS A 183 -7.42 -16.05 15.39
N ALA A 184 -8.52 -16.68 15.83
CA ALA A 184 -9.22 -17.72 15.07
C ALA A 184 -10.60 -17.28 14.57
N CYS A 185 -10.99 -16.02 14.80
CA CYS A 185 -12.24 -15.48 14.25
C CYS A 185 -12.22 -15.57 12.72
N TYR A 186 -13.39 -15.67 12.12
CA TYR A 186 -13.55 -15.79 10.67
C TYR A 186 -14.85 -15.10 10.23
N VAL A 187 -15.01 -14.92 8.92
CA VAL A 187 -16.28 -14.48 8.34
C VAL A 187 -16.96 -15.63 7.61
N ARG A 188 -18.28 -15.68 7.69
CA ARG A 188 -19.13 -16.61 6.96
C ARG A 188 -19.89 -15.83 5.87
N PRO A 189 -19.72 -16.14 4.57
CA PRO A 189 -20.52 -15.52 3.52
C PRO A 189 -21.97 -15.99 3.59
N MET A 190 -22.89 -15.07 3.32
CA MET A 190 -24.34 -15.20 3.54
C MET A 190 -25.12 -14.60 2.37
N ASN A 191 -26.35 -15.07 2.17
CA ASN A 191 -27.35 -14.48 1.28
C ASN A 191 -28.74 -14.43 1.96
N ASP A 192 -29.71 -13.79 1.32
CA ASP A 192 -31.05 -13.57 1.88
C ASP A 192 -31.72 -14.88 2.33
N ARG A 193 -31.64 -15.93 1.52
CA ARG A 193 -32.20 -17.25 1.85
C ARG A 193 -31.59 -17.85 3.11
N MET A 194 -30.29 -17.66 3.33
CA MET A 194 -29.61 -18.11 4.55
C MET A 194 -30.03 -17.27 5.76
N LEU A 195 -30.22 -15.96 5.59
CA LEU A 195 -30.72 -15.08 6.65
C LEU A 195 -32.12 -15.49 7.09
N GLU A 196 -33.05 -15.67 6.15
CA GLU A 196 -34.43 -16.11 6.42
C GLU A 196 -34.46 -17.47 7.13
N ARG A 197 -33.72 -18.46 6.59
CA ARG A 197 -33.68 -19.82 7.14
C ARG A 197 -33.16 -19.85 8.59
N GLU A 198 -32.20 -18.99 8.90
CA GLU A 198 -31.54 -18.95 10.21
C GLU A 198 -32.14 -17.90 11.15
N GLY A 199 -33.19 -17.17 10.73
CA GLY A 199 -33.81 -16.12 11.53
C GLY A 199 -32.88 -14.94 11.83
N LYS A 200 -31.93 -14.66 10.93
CA LYS A 200 -30.92 -13.61 11.06
C LYS A 200 -31.34 -12.36 10.28
N ARG A 201 -30.81 -11.20 10.66
CA ARG A 201 -30.99 -9.93 9.96
C ARG A 201 -29.65 -9.22 9.78
N LEU A 202 -29.63 -8.23 8.89
CA LEU A 202 -28.51 -7.30 8.82
C LEU A 202 -28.42 -6.49 10.12
N THR A 203 -27.18 -6.23 10.53
CA THR A 203 -26.85 -5.31 11.63
C THR A 203 -27.23 -3.89 11.21
N THR A 204 -27.82 -3.12 12.12
CA THR A 204 -28.21 -1.73 11.89
C THR A 204 -27.05 -0.77 12.13
N ASP A 205 -27.16 0.45 11.58
CA ASP A 205 -26.17 1.50 11.82
C ASP A 205 -26.06 1.89 13.31
N GLU A 206 -27.14 1.76 14.08
CA GLU A 206 -27.16 2.00 15.53
C GLU A 206 -26.30 0.97 16.27
N GLU A 207 -26.47 -0.33 15.97
CA GLU A 207 -25.63 -1.40 16.54
C GLU A 207 -24.14 -1.24 16.17
N ILE A 208 -23.86 -0.68 14.97
CA ILE A 208 -22.49 -0.36 14.55
C ILE A 208 -21.95 0.85 15.29
N ALA A 209 -22.78 1.87 15.53
CA ALA A 209 -22.40 3.09 16.24
C ALA A 209 -22.12 2.83 17.73
N ASP A 210 -22.74 1.80 18.30
CA ASP A 210 -22.49 1.34 19.67
C ASP A 210 -21.12 0.66 19.86
N LEU A 211 -20.40 0.35 18.76
CA LEU A 211 -19.04 -0.18 18.86
C LEU A 211 -18.08 0.87 19.42
N GLU A 212 -17.53 0.59 20.59
CA GLU A 212 -16.60 1.48 21.27
C GLU A 212 -15.29 1.64 20.48
N ALA A 213 -14.79 2.88 20.47
CA ALA A 213 -13.51 3.23 19.89
C ALA A 213 -12.72 4.12 20.83
N SER A 214 -11.47 3.75 21.08
CA SER A 214 -10.55 4.51 21.90
C SER A 214 -9.49 5.21 21.05
N PRO A 215 -9.05 6.43 21.46
CA PRO A 215 -7.89 7.05 20.83
C PRO A 215 -6.66 6.20 21.11
N TRP A 216 -5.88 5.94 20.06
CA TRP A 216 -4.63 5.21 20.15
C TRP A 216 -3.53 5.97 19.40
N THR A 217 -2.33 5.98 19.97
CA THR A 217 -1.16 6.62 19.39
C THR A 217 -0.07 5.58 19.18
N ASN A 218 0.47 5.51 17.96
CA ASN A 218 1.63 4.69 17.67
C ASN A 218 2.86 5.25 18.37
N PRO A 219 3.46 4.55 19.35
CA PRO A 219 4.59 5.07 20.08
C PRO A 219 5.87 5.16 19.23
N ARG A 220 5.91 4.51 18.06
CA ARG A 220 7.05 4.54 17.13
C ARG A 220 6.97 5.72 16.16
N THR A 221 5.79 6.01 15.64
CA THR A 221 5.59 7.02 14.58
C THR A 221 4.95 8.31 15.08
N GLY A 222 4.35 8.31 16.28
CA GLY A 222 3.53 9.41 16.81
C GLY A 222 2.15 9.52 16.15
N GLU A 223 1.82 8.65 15.19
CA GLU A 223 0.53 8.68 14.49
C GLU A 223 -0.62 8.37 15.46
N THR A 224 -1.64 9.24 15.48
CA THR A 224 -2.83 9.09 16.33
C THR A 224 -4.04 8.70 15.49
N GLY A 225 -5.00 7.99 16.10
CA GLY A 225 -6.25 7.64 15.45
C GLY A 225 -7.24 6.97 16.39
N GLN A 226 -8.43 6.66 15.87
CA GLN A 226 -9.46 5.90 16.59
C GLN A 226 -9.33 4.42 16.28
N LEU A 227 -9.17 3.60 17.31
CA LEU A 227 -9.10 2.14 17.22
C LEU A 227 -10.37 1.55 17.83
N LEU A 228 -11.03 0.63 17.14
CA LEU A 228 -12.16 -0.09 17.77
C LEU A 228 -11.62 -0.95 18.90
N ASP A 229 -12.31 -0.91 20.02
CA ASP A 229 -11.92 -1.68 21.19
C ASP A 229 -11.94 -3.18 20.87
N GLY A 230 -10.98 -3.91 21.45
CA GLY A 230 -10.75 -5.33 21.18
C GLY A 230 -9.93 -5.67 19.92
N LEU A 231 -9.65 -4.71 19.03
CA LEU A 231 -8.71 -4.94 17.93
C LEU A 231 -7.26 -4.73 18.37
N ASP A 232 -6.35 -5.64 18.01
CA ASP A 232 -4.93 -5.32 18.05
C ASP A 232 -4.63 -4.27 16.98
N PRO A 233 -3.96 -3.15 17.33
CA PRO A 233 -3.64 -2.08 16.40
C PRO A 233 -2.96 -2.55 15.09
N SER A 234 -2.12 -3.58 15.15
CA SER A 234 -1.37 -4.13 14.00
C SER A 234 -2.25 -4.92 13.03
N PHE A 235 -3.46 -5.26 13.46
CA PHE A 235 -4.44 -6.07 12.75
C PHE A 235 -5.72 -5.30 12.41
N ALA A 236 -5.82 -4.03 12.80
CA ALA A 236 -6.96 -3.16 12.56
C ALA A 236 -7.03 -2.64 11.11
N SER A 237 -6.81 -3.53 10.13
CA SER A 237 -6.92 -3.27 8.70
C SER A 237 -7.25 -4.57 7.95
N ASN A 238 -7.92 -4.48 6.81
CA ASN A 238 -8.17 -5.63 5.95
C ASN A 238 -7.03 -5.81 4.91
N PRO A 239 -6.16 -6.82 5.07
CA PRO A 239 -5.01 -7.03 4.18
C PRO A 239 -5.44 -7.38 2.74
N GLY A 240 -6.55 -8.09 2.59
CA GLY A 240 -7.09 -8.45 1.27
C GLY A 240 -7.68 -7.25 0.55
N GLN A 241 -8.37 -6.38 1.27
CA GLN A 241 -8.88 -5.13 0.71
C GLN A 241 -7.72 -4.25 0.25
N ALA A 242 -6.74 -3.99 1.12
CA ALA A 242 -5.58 -3.18 0.79
C ALA A 242 -4.80 -3.71 -0.43
N TRP A 243 -4.76 -5.05 -0.60
CA TRP A 243 -4.17 -5.69 -1.78
C TRP A 243 -4.95 -5.44 -3.06
N LEU A 244 -6.28 -5.61 -3.04
CA LEU A 244 -7.12 -5.48 -4.24
C LEU A 244 -7.33 -4.02 -4.66
N GLU A 245 -7.34 -3.09 -3.71
CA GLU A 245 -7.56 -1.67 -3.97
C GLU A 245 -6.51 -1.05 -4.91
N ILE A 246 -5.36 -1.68 -5.16
CA ILE A 246 -4.42 -1.14 -6.16
C ILE A 246 -5.04 -1.08 -7.56
N ASP A 247 -5.98 -1.99 -7.88
CA ASP A 247 -6.71 -1.98 -9.14
C ASP A 247 -7.71 -0.83 -9.19
N ASP A 248 -8.42 -0.58 -8.09
CA ASP A 248 -9.36 0.53 -7.98
C ASP A 248 -8.63 1.88 -7.98
N ARG A 249 -7.47 1.98 -7.31
CA ARG A 249 -6.62 3.17 -7.32
C ARG A 249 -6.03 3.44 -8.71
N HIS A 250 -5.63 2.39 -9.41
CA HIS A 250 -5.21 2.52 -10.80
C HIS A 250 -6.34 3.08 -11.66
N ALA A 251 -7.54 2.49 -11.59
CA ALA A 251 -8.70 3.00 -12.31
C ALA A 251 -9.05 4.46 -11.96
N ALA A 252 -9.00 4.83 -10.67
CA ALA A 252 -9.26 6.20 -10.20
C ALA A 252 -8.18 7.21 -10.60
N SER A 253 -6.98 6.76 -10.96
CA SER A 253 -5.85 7.62 -11.33
C SER A 253 -5.50 7.57 -12.82
N ALA A 254 -6.12 6.68 -13.60
CA ALA A 254 -5.77 6.39 -14.99
C ALA A 254 -5.96 7.56 -15.97
N LEU A 255 -6.54 8.70 -15.55
CA LEU A 255 -6.84 9.85 -16.43
C LEU A 255 -7.48 9.38 -17.75
N ASP A 256 -7.12 9.99 -18.88
CA ASP A 256 -7.61 9.68 -20.24
C ASP A 256 -6.76 8.61 -20.96
N LEU A 257 -6.21 7.64 -20.23
CA LEU A 257 -5.48 6.52 -20.84
C LEU A 257 -6.36 5.80 -21.89
N PRO A 258 -5.80 5.47 -23.08
CA PRO A 258 -6.52 4.69 -24.07
C PRO A 258 -6.99 3.35 -23.49
N PRO A 259 -8.24 2.90 -23.75
CA PRO A 259 -8.76 1.64 -23.21
C PRO A 259 -7.87 0.42 -23.52
N THR A 260 -7.16 0.44 -24.65
CA THR A 260 -6.20 -0.60 -25.05
C THR A 260 -4.99 -0.69 -24.13
N HIS A 261 -4.60 0.41 -23.48
CA HIS A 261 -3.41 0.52 -22.65
C HIS A 261 -3.67 0.38 -21.15
N VAL A 262 -4.92 0.47 -20.70
CA VAL A 262 -5.28 0.41 -19.28
C VAL A 262 -4.71 -0.84 -18.59
N ALA A 263 -4.80 -2.00 -19.24
CA ALA A 263 -4.31 -3.26 -18.66
C ALA A 263 -2.76 -3.30 -18.56
N ALA A 264 -2.06 -2.81 -19.59
CA ALA A 264 -0.60 -2.76 -19.61
C ALA A 264 -0.07 -1.77 -18.58
N ASP A 265 -0.61 -0.55 -18.53
CA ASP A 265 -0.25 0.48 -17.56
C ASP A 265 -0.47 -0.01 -16.11
N ARG A 266 -1.60 -0.67 -15.85
CA ARG A 266 -1.86 -1.30 -14.55
C ARG A 266 -0.81 -2.35 -14.17
N GLY A 267 -0.38 -3.15 -15.15
CA GLY A 267 0.71 -4.10 -15.00
C GLY A 267 2.02 -3.41 -14.61
N TYR A 268 2.40 -2.34 -15.32
CA TYR A 268 3.59 -1.56 -15.03
C TYR A 268 3.54 -0.90 -13.64
N VAL A 269 2.41 -0.31 -13.25
CA VAL A 269 2.22 0.29 -11.92
C VAL A 269 2.38 -0.76 -10.82
N LYS A 270 1.75 -1.93 -10.98
CA LYS A 270 1.89 -3.04 -10.02
C LYS A 270 3.34 -3.51 -9.92
N GLU A 271 4.01 -3.69 -11.05
CA GLU A 271 5.40 -4.15 -11.07
C GLU A 271 6.34 -3.12 -10.43
N LEU A 272 6.18 -1.83 -10.76
CA LEU A 272 6.99 -0.76 -10.19
C LEU A 272 6.76 -0.57 -8.69
N ALA A 273 5.50 -0.65 -8.22
CA ALA A 273 5.18 -0.67 -6.80
C ALA A 273 5.86 -1.87 -6.11
N ALA A 274 5.74 -3.07 -6.69
CA ALA A 274 6.36 -4.29 -6.17
C ALA A 274 7.90 -4.22 -6.17
N LEU A 275 8.51 -3.64 -7.20
CA LEU A 275 9.95 -3.41 -7.29
C LEU A 275 10.42 -2.47 -6.19
N ARG A 276 9.74 -1.33 -5.99
CA ARG A 276 10.08 -0.36 -4.94
C ARG A 276 9.85 -0.91 -3.53
N LEU A 277 8.88 -1.81 -3.38
CA LEU A 277 8.66 -2.57 -2.16
C LEU A 277 9.76 -3.61 -1.91
N ARG A 278 10.33 -4.25 -2.94
CA ARG A 278 11.37 -5.29 -2.78
C ARG A 278 12.76 -4.71 -2.60
N ASP A 279 12.98 -3.52 -3.14
CA ASP A 279 14.28 -2.88 -3.21
C ASP A 279 14.09 -1.37 -3.14
N PRO A 280 14.76 -0.68 -2.20
CA PRO A 280 14.49 0.71 -1.91
C PRO A 280 15.00 1.68 -2.97
N ARG A 281 15.62 1.22 -4.05
CA ARG A 281 16.06 2.10 -5.14
C ARG A 281 14.88 2.60 -5.96
N ASN A 282 14.87 3.89 -6.24
CA ASN A 282 13.89 4.53 -7.12
C ASN A 282 13.98 3.94 -8.54
N ALA A 283 12.87 3.92 -9.25
CA ALA A 283 12.79 3.40 -10.62
C ALA A 283 12.01 4.34 -11.55
N ALA A 284 12.31 4.29 -12.84
CA ALA A 284 11.55 4.99 -13.87
C ALA A 284 11.32 4.07 -15.07
N LEU A 285 10.12 4.17 -15.66
CA LEU A 285 9.71 3.43 -16.84
C LEU A 285 9.05 4.39 -17.83
N VAL A 286 9.33 4.22 -19.12
CA VAL A 286 8.67 4.98 -20.18
C VAL A 286 8.10 4.01 -21.20
N TYR A 287 6.87 4.26 -21.63
CA TYR A 287 6.24 3.54 -22.73
C TYR A 287 5.45 4.53 -23.61
N ALA A 288 5.23 4.13 -24.87
CA ALA A 288 4.50 4.91 -25.85
C ALA A 288 3.03 4.43 -25.93
N LEU A 289 2.08 5.37 -25.94
CA LEU A 289 0.66 5.12 -26.13
C LEU A 289 0.28 4.86 -27.59
N ASP A 290 1.14 5.27 -28.51
CA ASP A 290 0.96 5.03 -29.94
C ASP A 290 1.53 3.68 -30.39
N ALA A 291 2.26 2.99 -29.51
CA ALA A 291 2.73 1.63 -29.73
C ALA A 291 1.65 0.61 -29.29
N PRO A 292 1.67 -0.62 -29.82
CA PRO A 292 0.87 -1.72 -29.28
C PRO A 292 1.17 -1.95 -27.77
N PRO A 293 0.16 -2.16 -26.91
CA PRO A 293 0.35 -2.35 -25.47
C PRO A 293 1.08 -3.64 -25.10
N GLU A 294 1.17 -4.61 -26.02
CA GLU A 294 1.96 -5.83 -25.89
C GLU A 294 3.47 -5.61 -26.10
N ASP A 295 3.86 -4.48 -26.70
CA ASP A 295 5.26 -4.14 -26.91
C ASP A 295 5.92 -3.81 -25.56
N PRO A 296 7.20 -4.16 -25.38
CA PRO A 296 7.92 -3.84 -24.15
C PRO A 296 8.03 -2.31 -23.99
N PRO A 297 8.09 -1.81 -22.74
CA PRO A 297 8.38 -0.41 -22.50
C PRO A 297 9.75 -0.04 -23.08
N ALA A 298 9.90 1.22 -23.47
CA ALA A 298 11.14 1.75 -24.05
C ALA A 298 12.35 1.64 -23.11
N GLY A 299 12.09 1.57 -21.80
CA GLY A 299 13.12 1.27 -20.83
C GLY A 299 12.58 1.23 -19.41
N LEU A 300 13.33 0.53 -18.56
CA LEU A 300 13.20 0.54 -17.11
C LEU A 300 14.59 0.83 -16.53
N THR A 301 14.69 1.90 -15.76
CA THR A 301 15.93 2.30 -15.10
C THR A 301 15.75 2.40 -13.60
N ARG A 302 16.86 2.33 -12.85
CA ARG A 302 16.87 2.41 -11.39
C ARG A 302 18.05 3.24 -10.91
N THR A 303 17.93 3.83 -9.73
CA THR A 303 19.10 4.44 -9.07
C THR A 303 20.13 3.38 -8.68
N SER A 304 21.37 3.82 -8.44
CA SER A 304 22.43 2.95 -7.92
C SER A 304 22.26 2.67 -6.42
N ALA A 305 21.66 3.61 -5.68
CA ALA A 305 21.40 3.54 -4.24
C ALA A 305 20.03 4.19 -3.89
N ASP A 306 19.57 3.99 -2.65
CA ASP A 306 18.40 4.70 -2.09
C ASP A 306 18.87 6.01 -1.43
N ASP A 307 19.13 7.03 -2.25
CA ASP A 307 19.65 8.34 -1.84
C ASP A 307 18.65 9.48 -2.12
N GLY A 308 17.40 9.14 -2.46
CA GLY A 308 16.35 10.08 -2.83
C GLY A 308 16.54 10.73 -4.20
N GLN A 309 17.56 10.35 -4.98
CA GLN A 309 17.72 10.82 -6.35
C GLN A 309 16.70 10.18 -7.28
N PRO A 310 16.30 10.86 -8.37
CA PRO A 310 15.42 10.24 -9.35
C PRO A 310 16.17 9.15 -10.11
N ALA A 311 15.47 8.10 -10.50
CA ALA A 311 16.03 7.13 -11.44
C ALA A 311 16.41 7.84 -12.75
N PRO A 312 17.65 7.62 -13.27
CA PRO A 312 18.12 8.27 -14.47
C PRO A 312 17.33 7.75 -15.68
N LEU A 313 17.03 8.60 -16.66
CA LEU A 313 16.39 8.15 -17.90
C LEU A 313 17.46 7.68 -18.90
N SER A 314 17.25 6.51 -19.52
CA SER A 314 18.13 6.02 -20.59
C SER A 314 18.13 6.98 -21.79
N GLU A 315 19.05 6.79 -22.72
CA GLU A 315 19.07 7.58 -23.96
C GLU A 315 17.78 7.41 -24.76
N ASP A 316 17.30 6.18 -24.92
CA ASP A 316 16.05 5.87 -25.62
C ASP A 316 14.82 6.49 -24.93
N MET A 317 14.77 6.42 -23.60
CA MET A 317 13.69 7.04 -22.83
C MET A 317 13.69 8.57 -23.02
N ARG A 318 14.88 9.21 -23.03
CA ARG A 318 15.00 10.65 -23.28
C ARG A 318 14.58 11.00 -24.70
N ALA A 319 15.06 10.24 -25.69
CA ALA A 319 14.72 10.44 -27.09
C ALA A 319 13.21 10.40 -27.35
N LEU A 320 12.47 9.50 -26.70
CA LEU A 320 11.01 9.46 -26.78
C LEU A 320 10.35 10.69 -26.13
N LEU A 321 10.77 11.04 -24.91
CA LEU A 321 10.16 12.13 -24.16
C LEU A 321 10.49 13.53 -24.68
N ASP A 322 11.60 13.67 -25.42
CA ASP A 322 12.07 14.92 -26.04
C ASP A 322 11.81 14.95 -27.56
N GLY A 323 11.19 13.90 -28.10
CA GLY A 323 10.89 13.76 -29.52
C GLY A 323 9.87 14.80 -30.02
N PRO A 324 9.84 15.07 -31.33
CA PRO A 324 8.89 16.03 -31.93
C PRO A 324 7.45 15.49 -32.04
N GLY A 325 7.19 14.24 -31.66
CA GLY A 325 5.88 13.61 -31.74
C GLY A 325 5.80 12.30 -30.95
N GLY A 326 4.58 11.76 -30.88
CA GLY A 326 4.24 10.57 -30.10
C GLY A 326 3.63 10.91 -28.74
N ARG A 327 2.70 10.09 -28.23
CA ARG A 327 2.15 10.21 -26.88
C ARG A 327 2.85 9.23 -25.95
N ASN A 328 3.58 9.73 -24.96
CA ASN A 328 4.37 8.88 -24.06
C ASN A 328 3.97 9.05 -22.59
N VAL A 329 4.12 7.99 -21.81
CA VAL A 329 3.86 7.98 -20.37
C VAL A 329 5.16 7.69 -19.64
N LEU A 330 5.48 8.53 -18.64
CA LEU A 330 6.56 8.31 -17.69
C LEU A 330 5.98 7.84 -16.36
N ILE A 331 6.36 6.67 -15.88
CA ILE A 331 6.04 6.21 -14.53
C ILE A 331 7.29 6.28 -13.66
N ARG A 332 7.22 6.93 -12.51
CA ARG A 332 8.26 6.91 -11.48
C ARG A 332 7.80 6.13 -10.26
N ALA A 333 8.64 5.21 -9.81
CA ALA A 333 8.49 4.50 -8.54
C ALA A 333 9.39 5.16 -7.51
N GLU A 334 8.78 5.85 -6.55
CA GLU A 334 9.48 6.70 -5.58
C GLU A 334 9.18 6.25 -4.14
N GLY A 335 9.94 6.75 -3.17
CA GLY A 335 9.65 6.55 -1.76
C GLY A 335 8.29 7.15 -1.37
N THR A 336 7.66 6.60 -0.33
CA THR A 336 6.41 7.13 0.22
C THR A 336 6.56 8.62 0.53
N SER A 337 5.54 9.41 0.17
CA SER A 337 5.49 10.87 0.31
C SER A 337 6.38 11.69 -0.63
N ALA A 338 7.08 11.08 -1.60
CA ALA A 338 7.89 11.82 -2.56
C ALA A 338 7.02 12.64 -3.54
N PRO A 339 7.05 13.98 -3.53
CA PRO A 339 6.23 14.82 -4.42
C PRO A 339 6.63 14.66 -5.90
N PHE A 340 5.76 15.07 -6.82
CA PHE A 340 6.15 15.26 -8.22
C PHE A 340 7.39 16.15 -8.29
N ARG A 341 8.35 15.79 -9.13
CA ARG A 341 9.53 16.64 -9.31
C ARG A 341 9.14 17.85 -10.15
N VAL A 342 9.75 18.99 -9.84
CA VAL A 342 9.58 20.22 -10.63
C VAL A 342 9.93 19.96 -12.10
N ASP A 343 11.00 19.21 -12.35
CA ASP A 343 11.43 18.87 -13.72
C ASP A 343 10.39 18.04 -14.47
N ASP A 344 9.70 17.11 -13.82
CA ASP A 344 8.69 16.28 -14.47
C ASP A 344 7.46 17.10 -14.88
N VAL A 345 7.02 18.00 -14.00
CA VAL A 345 5.88 18.88 -14.28
C VAL A 345 6.25 19.87 -15.38
N THR A 346 7.42 20.52 -15.27
CA THR A 346 7.93 21.43 -16.30
C THR A 346 8.06 20.72 -17.66
N LYS A 347 8.58 19.48 -17.66
CA LYS A 347 8.71 18.69 -18.89
C LYS A 347 7.35 18.34 -19.50
N LEU A 348 6.37 17.95 -18.69
CA LEU A 348 5.00 17.70 -19.14
C LEU A 348 4.37 18.95 -19.78
N LEU A 349 4.59 20.12 -19.18
CA LEU A 349 4.04 21.39 -19.67
C LEU A 349 4.73 21.87 -20.95
N ALA A 350 6.01 21.51 -21.16
CA ALA A 350 6.81 21.98 -22.30
C ALA A 350 6.85 21.01 -23.49
N SER A 351 6.88 19.70 -23.25
CA SER A 351 7.07 18.69 -24.28
C SER A 351 5.74 18.20 -24.84
N PRO A 352 5.49 18.30 -26.15
CA PRO A 352 4.31 17.72 -26.77
C PRO A 352 4.33 16.17 -26.75
N ALA A 353 5.51 15.56 -26.57
CA ALA A 353 5.68 14.11 -26.60
C ALA A 353 5.38 13.42 -25.26
N LEU A 354 5.44 14.15 -24.15
CA LEU A 354 5.10 13.63 -22.84
C LEU A 354 3.61 13.89 -22.56
N ASP A 355 2.83 12.82 -22.54
CA ASP A 355 1.38 12.88 -22.38
C ASP A 355 0.98 12.81 -20.90
N GLN A 356 1.63 11.93 -20.12
CA GLN A 356 1.35 11.78 -18.69
C GLN A 356 2.59 11.40 -17.88
N VAL A 357 2.63 11.84 -16.61
CA VAL A 357 3.59 11.36 -15.61
C VAL A 357 2.83 10.75 -14.44
N ALA A 358 3.17 9.53 -14.06
CA ALA A 358 2.63 8.85 -12.88
C ALA A 358 3.69 8.71 -11.80
N LEU A 359 3.34 8.97 -10.54
CA LEU A 359 4.09 8.55 -9.37
C LEU A 359 3.39 7.36 -8.73
N VAL A 360 4.19 6.34 -8.41
CA VAL A 360 3.74 5.13 -7.74
C VAL A 360 4.57 4.93 -6.49
N TYR A 361 3.89 4.79 -5.36
CA TYR A 361 4.54 4.57 -4.07
C TYR A 361 4.45 3.10 -3.65
N PRO A 362 5.38 2.62 -2.79
CA PRO A 362 5.33 1.27 -2.25
C PRO A 362 4.07 1.03 -1.39
N ASP A 363 3.47 2.08 -0.81
CA ASP A 363 2.22 1.97 -0.06
C ASP A 363 0.97 1.79 -0.96
N GLY A 364 1.14 1.79 -2.28
CA GLY A 364 0.06 1.65 -3.25
C GLY A 364 -0.64 2.95 -3.64
N SER A 365 -0.20 4.10 -3.11
CA SER A 365 -0.65 5.40 -3.61
C SER A 365 -0.23 5.59 -5.05
N ILE A 366 -1.14 6.12 -5.87
CA ILE A 366 -0.87 6.47 -7.27
C ILE A 366 -1.28 7.92 -7.48
N PHE A 367 -0.37 8.71 -8.05
CA PHE A 367 -0.65 10.06 -8.49
C PHE A 367 -0.35 10.18 -9.97
N ARG A 368 -1.12 10.98 -10.70
CA ARG A 368 -0.90 11.17 -12.12
C ARG A 368 -1.18 12.61 -12.53
N ILE A 369 -0.26 13.17 -13.31
CA ILE A 369 -0.46 14.41 -14.06
C ILE A 369 -0.54 14.07 -15.54
N GLY A 370 -1.41 14.75 -16.27
CA GLY A 370 -1.59 14.61 -17.70
C GLY A 370 -1.53 15.97 -18.40
N ARG A 371 -1.05 15.98 -19.64
CA ARG A 371 -0.96 17.19 -20.46
C ARG A 371 -2.37 17.72 -20.74
N ALA A 372 -2.52 19.04 -20.78
CA ALA A 372 -3.72 19.65 -21.36
C ALA A 372 -3.72 19.46 -22.90
N SER A 373 -4.80 19.88 -23.58
CA SER A 373 -4.89 19.78 -25.04
C SER A 373 -3.70 20.41 -25.76
N GLU A 374 -3.12 21.49 -25.20
CA GLU A 374 -1.96 22.20 -25.72
C GLU A 374 -0.83 22.31 -24.68
N ALA A 375 0.42 22.37 -25.16
CA ALA A 375 1.58 22.60 -24.33
C ALA A 375 1.56 24.03 -23.75
N GLN A 376 1.89 24.16 -22.46
CA GLN A 376 1.81 25.40 -21.69
C GLN A 376 3.22 25.94 -21.43
N ALA A 377 3.97 26.23 -22.51
CA ALA A 377 5.40 26.54 -22.43
C ALA A 377 5.74 27.77 -21.55
N ASP A 378 4.88 28.81 -21.51
CA ASP A 378 5.07 29.95 -20.62
C ASP A 378 4.95 29.54 -19.14
N LEU A 379 3.95 28.71 -18.80
CA LEU A 379 3.86 28.16 -17.46
C LEU A 379 5.03 27.24 -17.15
N ALA A 380 5.50 26.42 -18.10
CA ALA A 380 6.66 25.58 -17.90
C ALA A 380 7.88 26.41 -17.45
N ALA A 381 8.11 27.58 -18.06
CA ALA A 381 9.18 28.50 -17.67
C ALA A 381 8.99 29.11 -16.28
N ARG A 382 7.75 29.23 -15.79
CA ARG A 382 7.40 29.83 -14.49
C ARG A 382 7.15 28.80 -13.38
N PHE A 383 7.02 27.51 -13.69
CA PHE A 383 6.57 26.50 -12.73
C PHE A 383 7.50 26.38 -11.52
N ALA A 384 8.83 26.44 -11.72
CA ALA A 384 9.79 26.41 -10.62
C ALA A 384 9.65 27.62 -9.67
N TYR A 385 9.25 28.79 -10.19
CA TYR A 385 8.95 29.95 -9.36
C TYR A 385 7.64 29.76 -8.60
N LEU A 386 6.59 29.32 -9.31
CA LEU A 386 5.28 29.04 -8.74
C LEU A 386 5.35 28.01 -7.61
N ASP A 387 6.11 26.93 -7.82
CA ASP A 387 6.34 25.88 -6.84
C ASP A 387 7.01 26.40 -5.55
N ARG A 388 8.05 27.23 -5.68
CA ARG A 388 8.68 27.87 -4.51
C ARG A 388 7.68 28.73 -3.73
N ARG A 389 6.86 29.51 -4.44
CA ARG A 389 5.82 30.34 -3.82
C ARG A 389 4.74 29.50 -3.15
N ALA A 390 4.38 28.35 -3.73
CA ALA A 390 3.45 27.40 -3.12
C ALA A 390 4.03 26.81 -1.82
N GLN A 391 5.33 26.56 -1.76
CA GLN A 391 5.98 26.16 -0.51
C GLN A 391 5.92 27.25 0.56
N ASP A 392 6.12 28.52 0.20
CA ASP A 392 5.96 29.65 1.14
C ASP A 392 4.53 29.69 1.72
N VAL A 393 3.52 29.48 0.88
CA VAL A 393 2.10 29.43 1.29
C VAL A 393 1.86 28.26 2.27
N ALA A 394 2.35 27.06 1.94
CA ALA A 394 2.21 25.90 2.81
C ALA A 394 2.99 26.04 4.13
N ALA A 395 4.15 26.71 4.12
CA ALA A 395 4.93 27.01 5.31
C ALA A 395 4.23 27.98 6.27
N ALA A 396 3.26 28.78 5.78
CA ALA A 396 2.41 29.63 6.61
C ALA A 396 1.10 28.94 7.06
N TRP A 397 0.79 27.76 6.52
CA TRP A 397 -0.48 27.08 6.78
C TRP A 397 -0.53 26.49 8.19
N PRO A 398 -1.61 26.71 8.97
CA PRO A 398 -1.72 26.22 10.34
C PRO A 398 -1.60 24.69 10.48
N GLY A 399 -2.07 23.91 9.49
CA GLY A 399 -2.05 22.44 9.55
C GLY A 399 -0.67 21.78 9.38
N ARG A 400 0.41 22.55 9.26
CA ARG A 400 1.76 22.03 9.01
C ARG A 400 2.48 21.43 10.21
N GLU A 401 1.99 21.67 11.43
CA GLU A 401 2.76 21.48 12.69
C GLU A 401 3.30 20.05 12.88
N THR A 402 2.62 19.05 12.34
CA THR A 402 2.99 17.63 12.47
C THR A 402 3.66 17.06 11.21
N LEU A 403 3.90 17.88 10.18
CA LEU A 403 4.43 17.42 8.90
C LEU A 403 5.96 17.50 8.86
N SER A 404 6.60 16.44 8.36
CA SER A 404 8.00 16.53 7.93
C SER A 404 8.16 17.47 6.72
N SER A 405 9.37 17.94 6.44
CA SER A 405 9.65 18.79 5.28
C SER A 405 9.24 18.14 3.94
N LEU A 406 9.40 16.81 3.84
CA LEU A 406 9.00 16.05 2.66
C LEU A 406 7.48 16.01 2.52
N GLU A 407 6.76 15.73 3.61
CA GLU A 407 5.29 15.71 3.62
C GLU A 407 4.69 17.10 3.38
N LEU A 408 5.29 18.15 3.93
CA LEU A 408 4.87 19.53 3.64
C LEU A 408 5.04 19.86 2.15
N THR A 409 6.13 19.40 1.54
CA THR A 409 6.35 19.55 0.10
C THR A 409 5.31 18.77 -0.73
N LEU A 410 5.00 17.53 -0.34
CA LEU A 410 3.94 16.73 -0.95
C LEU A 410 2.60 17.44 -0.89
N VAL A 411 2.22 17.92 0.29
CA VAL A 411 0.98 18.64 0.54
C VAL A 411 0.89 19.91 -0.31
N ALA A 412 1.95 20.73 -0.31
CA ALA A 412 2.02 21.95 -1.10
C ALA A 412 1.87 21.67 -2.61
N ARG A 413 2.61 20.69 -3.12
CA ARG A 413 2.60 20.35 -4.55
C ARG A 413 1.31 19.67 -4.99
N HIS A 414 0.71 18.85 -4.13
CA HIS A 414 -0.63 18.30 -4.35
C HIS A 414 -1.65 19.43 -4.54
N ALA A 415 -1.68 20.39 -3.61
CA ALA A 415 -2.61 21.52 -3.68
C ALA A 415 -2.37 22.39 -4.93
N LEU A 416 -1.11 22.64 -5.28
CA LEU A 416 -0.75 23.41 -6.47
C LEU A 416 -1.21 22.72 -7.76
N LEU A 417 -0.96 21.41 -7.89
CA LEU A 417 -1.37 20.63 -9.06
C LEU A 417 -2.90 20.50 -9.17
N ARG A 418 -3.61 20.39 -8.04
CA ARG A 418 -5.09 20.48 -8.00
C ARG A 418 -5.57 21.82 -8.52
N ALA A 419 -5.02 22.93 -8.03
CA ALA A 419 -5.43 24.27 -8.44
C ALA A 419 -5.14 24.58 -9.92
N LEU A 420 -4.04 24.04 -10.47
CA LEU A 420 -3.75 24.07 -11.91
C LEU A 420 -4.74 23.21 -12.72
N ALA A 421 -5.12 22.06 -12.19
CA ALA A 421 -6.10 21.18 -12.86
C ALA A 421 -7.51 21.79 -12.89
N GLU A 422 -7.94 22.45 -11.81
CA GLU A 422 -9.21 23.21 -11.77
C GLU A 422 -9.26 24.33 -12.81
N ARG A 423 -8.09 24.86 -13.22
CA ARG A 423 -7.94 25.87 -14.28
C ARG A 423 -7.77 25.27 -15.67
N GLY A 424 -7.79 23.94 -15.80
CA GLY A 424 -7.60 23.25 -17.08
C GLY A 424 -6.17 23.33 -17.64
N THR A 425 -5.19 23.75 -16.83
CA THR A 425 -3.80 23.90 -17.30
C THR A 425 -3.09 22.55 -17.45
N LEU A 426 -3.51 21.55 -16.68
CA LEU A 426 -3.10 20.15 -16.77
C LEU A 426 -4.23 19.27 -16.24
N SER A 427 -4.15 17.97 -16.48
CA SER A 427 -5.01 16.99 -15.81
C SER A 427 -4.32 16.48 -14.56
N TYR A 428 -5.06 16.28 -13.46
CA TYR A 428 -4.48 15.75 -12.22
C TYR A 428 -5.42 14.76 -11.54
N ALA A 429 -4.90 13.56 -11.25
CA ALA A 429 -5.57 12.56 -10.44
C ALA A 429 -4.67 12.08 -9.30
N ALA A 430 -5.30 11.79 -8.17
CA ALA A 430 -4.64 11.27 -6.99
C ALA A 430 -5.51 10.18 -6.36
N ALA A 431 -4.92 9.01 -6.15
CA ALA A 431 -5.53 7.87 -5.49
C ALA A 431 -4.63 7.44 -4.32
N PRO A 432 -4.58 8.24 -3.23
CA PRO A 432 -3.69 7.97 -2.10
C PRO A 432 -4.20 6.78 -1.25
N SER A 433 -3.28 6.13 -0.55
CA SER A 433 -3.57 5.09 0.45
C SER A 433 -3.28 5.54 1.87
N GLY A 434 -3.98 4.94 2.84
CA GLY A 434 -3.63 4.97 4.26
C GLY A 434 -3.21 6.34 4.78
N ARG A 435 -1.93 6.45 5.17
CA ARG A 435 -1.35 7.68 5.72
C ARG A 435 -1.40 8.84 4.74
N ILE A 436 -1.08 8.64 3.47
CA ILE A 436 -1.07 9.73 2.47
C ILE A 436 -2.46 10.34 2.32
N ALA A 437 -3.52 9.52 2.35
CA ALA A 437 -4.89 10.02 2.31
C ALA A 437 -5.21 10.91 3.53
N ARG A 438 -4.75 10.51 4.73
CA ARG A 438 -4.89 11.30 5.96
C ARG A 438 -4.11 12.62 5.91
N LEU A 439 -2.93 12.63 5.31
CA LEU A 439 -2.12 13.85 5.14
C LEU A 439 -2.77 14.84 4.17
N LEU A 440 -3.32 14.35 3.05
CA LEU A 440 -3.88 15.20 2.00
C LEU A 440 -5.30 15.72 2.31
N GLY A 441 -6.05 15.04 3.17
CA GLY A 441 -7.42 15.43 3.54
C GLY A 441 -7.52 16.86 4.08
N PRO A 442 -6.82 17.21 5.18
CA PRO A 442 -6.83 18.56 5.73
C PRO A 442 -6.20 19.61 4.79
N ALA A 443 -5.28 19.19 3.92
CA ALA A 443 -4.59 20.06 2.98
C ALA A 443 -5.47 20.62 1.85
N VAL A 444 -6.74 20.21 1.76
CA VAL A 444 -7.70 20.75 0.79
C VAL A 444 -7.85 22.28 0.92
N ASP A 445 -7.67 22.82 2.12
CA ASP A 445 -7.73 24.26 2.41
C ASP A 445 -6.64 25.08 1.69
N LEU A 446 -5.54 24.42 1.26
CA LEU A 446 -4.49 25.07 0.49
C LEU A 446 -4.91 25.32 -0.97
N ILE A 447 -5.84 24.55 -1.53
CA ILE A 447 -6.17 24.61 -2.96
C ILE A 447 -6.65 26.02 -3.38
N PRO A 448 -7.58 26.69 -2.68
CA PRO A 448 -7.96 28.06 -3.01
C PRO A 448 -6.81 29.07 -2.91
N LEU A 449 -5.91 28.89 -1.93
CA LEU A 449 -4.73 29.75 -1.76
C LEU A 449 -3.74 29.58 -2.91
N MET A 450 -3.52 28.34 -3.37
CA MET A 450 -2.72 28.06 -4.56
C MET A 450 -3.37 28.67 -5.81
N GLY A 451 -4.70 28.66 -5.90
CA GLY A 451 -5.43 29.34 -6.95
C GLY A 451 -5.14 30.84 -7.02
N GLY A 452 -5.27 31.55 -5.89
CA GLY A 452 -4.96 32.98 -5.83
C GLY A 452 -3.49 33.29 -6.11
N LEU A 453 -2.57 32.38 -5.77
CA LEU A 453 -1.16 32.49 -6.15
C LEU A 453 -0.97 32.34 -7.67
N ILE A 454 -1.63 31.37 -8.29
CA ILE A 454 -1.55 31.15 -9.74
C ILE A 454 -2.01 32.41 -10.49
N ASP A 455 -3.15 32.98 -10.08
CA ASP A 455 -3.76 34.15 -10.74
C ASP A 455 -2.90 35.44 -10.60
N GLN A 456 -1.91 35.45 -9.69
CA GLN A 456 -0.93 36.55 -9.56
C GLN A 456 0.29 36.38 -10.46
N VAL A 457 0.56 35.15 -10.92
CA VAL A 457 1.81 34.76 -11.60
C VAL A 457 1.57 34.50 -13.09
N ILE A 458 0.41 33.96 -13.44
CA ILE A 458 -0.08 33.72 -14.80
C ILE A 458 -1.13 34.76 -15.10
#